data_AF-A0A0N0SHE8-F1
#
_entry.id   AF-A0A0N0SHE8-F1
#
_cell.length_a   1.000
_cell.length_b   1.000
_cell.length_c   1.000
_cell.angle_alpha   90.00
_cell.angle_beta   90.00
_cell.angle_gamma   90.00
#
_symmetry.space_group_name_H-M   'P 1'
#
loop_
_entity.id
_entity.type
_entity.pdbx_description
1 polymer ?
#
loop_
_entity_poly.entity_id
_entity_poly.type
_entity_poly.pdbx_seq_one_letter_code
_entity_poly.pdbx_strand_id
1 'polypeptide(L)'
;MLDVSQDVRAEIGDDEADRLLVGDNAPGSYDCTSCRTPGDSDQERTSTVLFVGDETAVLAFAHATCIPSQVVRVAEDQLQGAVRSITGSEQNNTEGLMPEQAVLGITSGLVLIEDDLRPALVVEPTGPVARPGTDGSGGDEFLQLLLEQGFRPAPDMNRLPEVLPGWSVLLAVGRLHAVLQPSAGGGNPVAWWQAHQPLQVTEGWRAAVNKSQQVLVFAAPAGTIGQQPREDLLRDALEKAAVNGVLVAAAMPLAGT
;
A
#
# COMPACT_ATOMS: atom_id res chain seq x y z
N MET A 1 -12.04 7.88 -22.22
CA MET A 1 -11.50 7.69 -23.59
C MET A 1 -10.38 6.65 -23.53
N LEU A 2 -10.63 5.44 -24.04
CA LEU A 2 -9.66 4.34 -23.99
C LEU A 2 -8.59 4.46 -25.09
N ASP A 3 -7.37 4.13 -24.73
CA ASP A 3 -6.23 3.96 -25.62
C ASP A 3 -5.90 2.47 -25.75
N VAL A 4 -5.92 1.96 -26.98
CA VAL A 4 -5.67 0.56 -27.34
C VAL A 4 -4.55 0.53 -28.37
N SER A 5 -3.39 0.04 -27.95
CA SER A 5 -2.22 -0.14 -28.81
C SER A 5 -2.46 -1.23 -29.87
N GLN A 6 -1.69 -1.17 -30.96
CA GLN A 6 -1.75 -2.19 -32.02
C GLN A 6 -1.38 -3.59 -31.50
N ASP A 7 -0.47 -3.67 -30.52
CA ASP A 7 -0.07 -4.94 -29.92
C ASP A 7 -1.22 -5.55 -29.09
N VAL A 8 -1.93 -4.73 -28.31
CA VAL A 8 -3.12 -5.18 -27.57
C VAL A 8 -4.23 -5.58 -28.54
N ARG A 9 -4.48 -4.79 -29.59
CA ARG A 9 -5.47 -5.09 -30.63
C ARG A 9 -5.16 -6.41 -31.35
N ALA A 10 -3.90 -6.67 -31.68
CA ALA A 10 -3.49 -7.90 -32.34
C ALA A 10 -3.76 -9.15 -31.47
N GLU A 11 -3.70 -9.02 -30.15
CA GLU A 11 -3.91 -10.13 -29.23
C GLU A 11 -5.40 -10.38 -28.92
N ILE A 12 -6.21 -9.33 -28.72
CA ILE A 12 -7.64 -9.46 -28.40
C ILE A 12 -8.55 -9.55 -29.64
N GLY A 13 -8.03 -9.20 -30.81
CA GLY A 13 -8.77 -9.13 -32.08
C GLY A 13 -9.44 -7.78 -32.34
N ASP A 14 -9.59 -7.44 -33.62
CA ASP A 14 -10.10 -6.14 -34.07
C ASP A 14 -11.53 -5.86 -33.58
N ASP A 15 -12.42 -6.87 -33.65
CA ASP A 15 -13.81 -6.73 -33.22
C ASP A 15 -13.94 -6.41 -31.72
N GLU A 16 -13.07 -6.97 -30.87
CA GLU A 16 -13.09 -6.73 -29.42
C GLU A 16 -12.43 -5.40 -29.06
N ALA A 17 -11.33 -5.05 -29.74
CA ALA A 17 -10.71 -3.74 -29.61
C ALA A 17 -11.67 -2.60 -29.98
N ASP A 18 -12.47 -2.77 -31.03
CA ASP A 18 -13.44 -1.76 -31.46
C ASP A 18 -14.61 -1.64 -30.48
N ARG A 19 -15.06 -2.72 -29.84
CA ARG A 19 -16.05 -2.67 -28.74
C ARG A 19 -15.55 -1.90 -27.53
N LEU A 20 -14.28 -2.09 -27.15
CA LEU A 20 -13.67 -1.32 -26.06
C LEU A 20 -13.63 0.17 -26.41
N LEU A 21 -13.24 0.54 -27.63
CA LEU A 21 -13.14 1.93 -28.06
C LEU A 21 -14.49 2.67 -28.11
N VAL A 22 -15.59 1.95 -28.37
CA VAL A 22 -16.95 2.52 -28.40
C VAL A 22 -17.59 2.57 -27.00
N GLY A 23 -16.98 1.93 -26.00
CA GLY A 23 -17.40 1.99 -24.60
C GLY A 23 -18.33 0.86 -24.15
N ASP A 24 -18.66 -0.10 -25.03
CA ASP A 24 -19.58 -1.21 -24.69
C ASP A 24 -18.98 -2.16 -23.63
N ASN A 25 -17.65 -2.28 -23.58
CA ASN A 25 -16.90 -3.10 -22.62
C ASN A 25 -15.92 -2.28 -21.75
N ALA A 26 -16.09 -0.95 -21.70
CA ALA A 26 -15.29 -0.10 -20.82
C ALA A 26 -15.76 -0.26 -19.36
N PRO A 27 -14.85 -0.33 -18.37
CA PRO A 27 -15.19 -0.67 -16.99
C PRO A 27 -15.94 0.46 -16.23
N GLY A 28 -16.05 1.66 -16.80
CA GLY A 28 -16.53 2.84 -16.07
C GLY A 28 -15.47 3.24 -15.04
N SER A 29 -15.61 2.80 -13.79
CA SER A 29 -14.56 2.94 -12.77
C SER A 29 -13.57 1.78 -12.80
N TYR A 30 -12.29 2.07 -12.55
CA TYR A 30 -11.23 1.07 -12.49
C TYR A 30 -10.15 1.45 -11.49
N ASP A 31 -9.43 0.47 -10.94
CA ASP A 31 -8.19 0.74 -10.20
C ASP A 31 -7.00 0.69 -11.16
N CYS A 32 -6.24 1.79 -11.22
CA CYS A 32 -5.08 1.87 -12.10
C CYS A 32 -4.08 0.76 -11.76
N THR A 33 -3.77 -0.13 -12.70
CA THR A 33 -2.87 -1.28 -12.44
C THR A 33 -1.45 -0.84 -12.03
N SER A 34 -1.04 0.39 -12.39
CA SER A 34 0.26 0.96 -12.04
C SER A 34 0.27 1.62 -10.65
N CYS A 35 -0.62 2.59 -10.40
CA CYS A 35 -0.60 3.39 -9.17
C CYS A 35 -1.68 3.02 -8.14
N ARG A 36 -2.57 2.07 -8.46
CA ARG A 36 -3.70 1.60 -7.64
C ARG A 36 -4.69 2.69 -7.21
N THR A 37 -4.64 3.86 -7.86
CA THR A 37 -5.63 4.92 -7.64
C THR A 37 -6.87 4.67 -8.50
N PRO A 38 -8.07 4.94 -8.00
CA PRO A 38 -9.29 4.87 -8.80
C PRO A 38 -9.22 5.85 -9.98
N GLY A 39 -9.62 5.36 -11.15
CA GLY A 39 -9.80 6.12 -12.37
C GLY A 39 -11.19 5.90 -12.94
N ASP A 40 -11.58 6.76 -13.89
CA ASP A 40 -12.88 6.70 -14.56
C ASP A 40 -12.69 6.80 -16.09
N SER A 41 -12.90 5.69 -16.80
CA SER A 41 -12.68 5.60 -18.23
C SER A 41 -13.59 6.51 -19.05
N ASP A 42 -14.68 7.04 -18.48
CA ASP A 42 -15.55 8.00 -19.16
C ASP A 42 -15.07 9.44 -19.00
N GLN A 43 -14.38 9.74 -17.89
CA GLN A 43 -13.95 11.10 -17.57
C GLN A 43 -12.50 11.42 -17.99
N GLU A 44 -11.65 10.40 -18.10
CA GLU A 44 -10.21 10.58 -18.37
C GLU A 44 -9.65 9.67 -19.47
N ARG A 45 -8.41 9.95 -19.88
CA ARG A 45 -7.68 9.07 -20.80
C ARG A 45 -7.13 7.88 -20.05
N THR A 46 -7.50 6.71 -20.52
CA THR A 46 -7.19 5.43 -19.89
C THR A 46 -6.46 4.54 -20.89
N SER A 47 -5.32 3.98 -20.50
CA SER A 47 -4.57 3.01 -21.30
C SER A 47 -5.00 1.58 -20.96
N THR A 48 -5.14 0.76 -22.00
CA THR A 48 -5.41 -0.68 -21.86
C THR A 48 -4.10 -1.47 -21.76
N VAL A 49 -4.02 -2.35 -20.77
CA VAL A 49 -2.86 -3.19 -20.51
C VAL A 49 -3.30 -4.63 -20.52
N LEU A 50 -2.73 -5.43 -21.42
CA LEU A 50 -3.07 -6.84 -21.54
C LEU A 50 -1.95 -7.68 -20.93
N PHE A 51 -2.26 -8.39 -19.85
CA PHE A 51 -1.35 -9.37 -19.26
C PHE A 51 -1.57 -10.73 -19.92
N VAL A 52 -0.53 -11.29 -20.53
CA VAL A 52 -0.59 -12.58 -21.25
C VAL A 52 0.33 -13.58 -20.57
N GLY A 53 -0.25 -14.70 -20.17
CA GLY A 53 0.41 -15.87 -19.60
C GLY A 53 0.49 -16.99 -20.62
N ASP A 54 0.81 -18.18 -20.13
CA ASP A 54 0.88 -19.36 -21.00
C ASP A 54 -0.52 -19.88 -21.33
N GLU A 55 -1.48 -19.73 -20.41
CA GLU A 55 -2.86 -20.22 -20.58
C GLU A 55 -3.91 -19.09 -20.47
N THR A 56 -3.61 -18.00 -19.77
CA THR A 56 -4.59 -16.95 -19.46
C THR A 56 -4.17 -15.58 -19.99
N ALA A 57 -5.16 -14.78 -20.38
CA ALA A 57 -4.97 -13.37 -20.71
C ALA A 57 -5.97 -12.51 -19.95
N VAL A 58 -5.49 -11.42 -19.33
CA VAL A 58 -6.32 -10.50 -18.55
C VAL A 58 -6.12 -9.08 -19.01
N LEU A 59 -7.25 -8.43 -19.31
CA LEU A 59 -7.29 -7.02 -19.67
C LEU A 59 -7.43 -6.18 -18.40
N ALA A 60 -6.57 -5.18 -18.26
CA ALA A 60 -6.56 -4.23 -17.16
C ALA A 60 -6.43 -2.79 -17.69
N PHE A 61 -6.63 -1.83 -16.78
CA PHE A 61 -6.70 -0.41 -17.12
C PHE A 61 -5.73 0.42 -16.26
N ALA A 62 -5.24 1.51 -16.83
CA ALA A 62 -4.36 2.44 -16.16
C ALA A 62 -4.60 3.87 -16.64
N HIS A 63 -4.25 4.87 -15.83
CA HIS A 63 -4.15 6.23 -16.34
C HIS A 63 -3.16 6.27 -17.50
N ALA A 64 -3.50 6.98 -18.58
CA ALA A 64 -2.61 7.13 -19.73
C ALA A 64 -1.27 7.81 -19.39
N THR A 65 -1.20 8.53 -18.26
CA THR A 65 0.02 9.15 -17.73
C THR A 65 0.87 8.20 -16.90
N CYS A 66 0.31 7.11 -16.38
CA CYS A 66 1.03 6.15 -15.55
C CYS A 66 1.81 5.15 -16.40
N ILE A 67 1.16 4.57 -17.41
CA ILE A 67 1.75 3.61 -18.34
C ILE A 67 1.02 3.66 -19.69
N PRO A 68 1.74 3.45 -20.81
CA PRO A 68 1.12 3.39 -22.13
C PRO A 68 0.33 2.09 -22.31
N SER A 69 -0.56 2.05 -23.30
CA SER A 69 -1.19 0.79 -23.71
C SER A 69 -0.16 -0.18 -24.24
N GLN A 70 -0.17 -1.42 -23.74
CA GLN A 70 0.84 -2.42 -24.06
C GLN A 70 0.42 -3.85 -23.68
N VAL A 71 1.12 -4.83 -24.23
CA VAL A 71 1.05 -6.24 -23.84
C VAL A 71 2.21 -6.56 -22.90
N VAL A 72 1.91 -7.15 -21.74
CA VAL A 72 2.89 -7.57 -20.74
C VAL A 72 2.84 -9.09 -20.61
N ARG A 73 3.95 -9.75 -20.95
CA ARG A 73 4.09 -11.20 -20.75
C ARG A 73 4.53 -11.49 -19.32
N VAL A 74 3.77 -12.28 -18.59
CA VAL A 74 4.10 -12.67 -17.22
C VAL A 74 3.95 -14.18 -17.05
N ALA A 75 4.67 -14.75 -16.08
CA ALA A 75 4.52 -16.15 -15.74
C ALA A 75 3.11 -16.42 -15.17
N GLU A 76 2.56 -17.61 -15.45
CA GLU A 76 1.16 -17.97 -15.10
C GLU A 76 0.87 -17.83 -13.59
N ASP A 77 1.86 -18.11 -12.74
CA ASP A 77 1.78 -17.96 -11.28
C ASP A 77 1.62 -16.49 -10.83
N GLN A 78 2.22 -15.55 -11.56
CA GLN A 78 2.06 -14.10 -11.32
C GLN A 78 0.73 -13.57 -11.86
N LEU A 79 0.22 -14.15 -12.95
CA LEU A 79 -1.04 -13.75 -13.57
C LEU A 79 -2.23 -14.08 -12.67
N GLN A 80 -2.28 -15.27 -12.08
CA GLN A 80 -3.35 -15.66 -11.16
C GLN A 80 -3.43 -14.76 -9.91
N GLY A 81 -2.30 -14.26 -9.44
CA GLY A 81 -2.25 -13.27 -8.36
C GLY A 81 -2.81 -11.90 -8.77
N ALA A 82 -2.52 -11.47 -10.01
CA ALA A 82 -3.03 -10.23 -10.56
C ALA A 82 -4.54 -10.30 -10.85
N VAL A 83 -5.04 -11.41 -11.41
CA VAL A 83 -6.47 -11.63 -11.74
C VAL A 83 -7.35 -11.42 -10.51
N ARG A 84 -6.96 -12.00 -9.35
CA ARG A 84 -7.71 -11.86 -8.09
C ARG A 84 -7.81 -10.40 -7.61
N SER A 85 -6.85 -9.57 -7.98
CA SER A 85 -6.84 -8.14 -7.63
C SER A 85 -7.52 -7.25 -8.66
N ILE A 86 -7.80 -7.75 -9.87
CA ILE A 86 -8.35 -6.99 -11.00
C ILE A 86 -9.85 -7.26 -11.18
N THR A 87 -10.35 -8.46 -10.89
CA THR A 87 -11.79 -8.81 -11.01
C THR A 87 -12.66 -8.29 -9.86
N GLY A 88 -12.18 -7.32 -9.08
CA GLY A 88 -12.88 -6.74 -7.94
C GLY A 88 -13.89 -5.65 -8.33
N SER A 89 -14.90 -5.98 -9.12
CA SER A 89 -16.09 -5.11 -9.30
C SER A 89 -17.38 -5.95 -9.21
N GLU A 90 -18.05 -5.81 -8.06
CA GLU A 90 -19.47 -6.06 -7.81
C GLU A 90 -20.05 -7.41 -8.26
N GLN A 91 -19.65 -8.49 -7.57
CA GLN A 91 -20.56 -9.61 -7.33
C GLN A 91 -21.02 -9.56 -5.87
N ASN A 92 -22.34 -9.45 -5.72
CA ASN A 92 -23.09 -9.57 -4.48
C ASN A 92 -22.62 -10.80 -3.68
N ASN A 93 -21.66 -10.60 -2.78
CA ASN A 93 -20.94 -11.66 -2.08
C ASN A 93 -21.79 -12.16 -0.91
N THR A 94 -22.75 -13.02 -1.23
CA THR A 94 -23.23 -14.02 -0.27
C THR A 94 -22.40 -15.27 -0.54
N GLU A 95 -21.46 -15.57 0.37
CA GLU A 95 -20.59 -16.75 0.47
C GLU A 95 -19.10 -16.51 0.18
N GLY A 96 -18.35 -16.24 1.26
CA GLY A 96 -16.90 -16.23 1.27
C GLY A 96 -16.31 -15.68 2.57
N LEU A 97 -16.55 -16.36 3.70
CA LEU A 97 -15.99 -16.07 5.03
C LEU A 97 -14.47 -16.29 5.10
N MET A 98 -13.69 -15.52 4.33
CA MET A 98 -12.27 -15.32 4.59
C MET A 98 -12.04 -13.83 4.84
N PRO A 99 -11.53 -13.43 6.02
CA PRO A 99 -11.27 -12.03 6.28
C PRO A 99 -10.22 -11.52 5.29
N GLU A 100 -10.60 -10.53 4.46
CA GLU A 100 -9.63 -9.80 3.65
C GLU A 100 -8.58 -9.21 4.58
N GLN A 101 -7.33 -9.61 4.40
CA GLN A 101 -6.21 -9.05 5.14
C GLN A 101 -6.08 -7.57 4.77
N ALA A 102 -6.12 -6.68 5.76
CA ALA A 102 -5.98 -5.25 5.54
C ALA A 102 -4.69 -4.93 4.75
N VAL A 103 -4.84 -4.17 3.67
CA VAL A 103 -3.72 -3.69 2.87
C VAL A 103 -3.19 -2.41 3.50
N LEU A 104 -1.90 -2.40 3.84
CA LEU A 104 -1.24 -1.26 4.48
C LEU A 104 -0.33 -0.54 3.48
N GLY A 105 -0.56 0.77 3.34
CA GLY A 105 0.37 1.69 2.69
C GLY A 105 1.49 2.08 3.64
N ILE A 106 2.71 2.19 3.11
CA ILE A 106 3.88 2.71 3.85
C ILE A 106 4.50 3.87 3.08
N THR A 107 4.68 4.98 3.78
CA THR A 107 5.43 6.15 3.33
C THR A 107 6.70 6.27 4.16
N SER A 108 7.88 6.26 3.53
CA SER A 108 9.15 6.51 4.20
C SER A 108 9.52 7.99 4.14
N GLY A 109 9.94 8.58 5.25
CA GLY A 109 10.36 9.98 5.32
C GLY A 109 11.28 10.26 6.51
N LEU A 110 11.82 11.46 6.57
CA LEU A 110 12.54 11.96 7.76
C LEU A 110 11.59 12.79 8.63
N VAL A 111 11.73 12.65 9.94
CA VAL A 111 11.04 13.52 10.92
C VAL A 111 12.06 14.12 11.87
N LEU A 112 11.84 15.37 12.24
CA LEU A 112 12.67 16.05 13.24
C LEU A 112 12.13 15.78 14.65
N ILE A 113 12.94 15.17 15.52
CA ILE A 113 12.62 14.94 16.94
C ILE A 113 13.77 15.51 17.77
N GLU A 114 13.48 16.44 18.68
CA GLU A 114 14.49 17.07 19.54
C GLU A 114 15.72 17.57 18.76
N ASP A 115 15.48 18.21 17.61
CA ASP A 115 16.49 18.70 16.65
C ASP A 115 17.35 17.63 15.94
N ASP A 116 17.05 16.34 16.10
CA ASP A 116 17.68 15.24 15.35
C ASP A 116 16.76 14.70 14.25
N LEU A 117 17.32 14.49 13.06
CA LEU A 117 16.59 13.87 11.95
C LEU A 117 16.53 12.36 12.19
N ARG A 118 15.31 11.84 12.36
CA ARG A 118 15.03 10.43 12.60
C ARG A 118 14.37 9.81 11.36
N PRO A 119 14.76 8.59 10.99
CA PRO A 119 14.08 7.86 9.92
C PRO A 119 12.70 7.43 10.41
N ALA A 120 11.68 7.72 9.62
CA ALA A 120 10.31 7.37 9.91
C ALA A 120 9.66 6.55 8.79
N LEU A 121 8.72 5.70 9.20
CA LEU A 121 7.71 5.07 8.36
C LEU A 121 6.35 5.52 8.84
N VAL A 122 5.50 5.94 7.92
CA VAL A 122 4.10 6.25 8.19
C VAL A 122 3.26 5.16 7.56
N VAL A 123 2.42 4.53 8.38
CA VAL A 123 1.59 3.39 8.01
C VAL A 123 0.13 3.82 8.04
N GLU A 124 -0.55 3.60 6.92
CA GLU A 124 -1.96 3.91 6.77
C GLU A 124 -2.64 2.79 5.97
N PRO A 125 -3.74 2.20 6.47
CA PRO A 125 -4.48 1.21 5.70
C PRO A 125 -5.17 1.86 4.50
N THR A 126 -5.35 1.11 3.42
CA THR A 126 -6.02 1.61 2.20
C THR A 126 -7.54 1.75 2.37
N GLY A 127 -8.09 1.21 3.45
CA GLY A 127 -9.49 1.32 3.82
C GLY A 127 -9.69 1.00 5.31
N PRO A 128 -10.92 1.14 5.85
CA PRO A 128 -11.21 0.82 7.24
C PRO A 128 -10.82 -0.61 7.61
N VAL A 129 -10.25 -0.80 8.80
CA VAL A 129 -9.82 -2.13 9.26
C VAL A 129 -10.78 -2.66 10.32
N ALA A 130 -11.37 -3.81 10.06
CA ALA A 130 -12.18 -4.53 11.04
C ALA A 130 -11.40 -5.70 11.66
N ARG A 131 -11.80 -6.15 12.86
CA ARG A 131 -11.25 -7.37 13.44
C ARG A 131 -11.53 -8.61 12.58
N PRO A 132 -10.60 -9.56 12.49
CA PRO A 132 -10.87 -10.85 11.87
C PRO A 132 -12.09 -11.53 12.50
N GLY A 133 -13.05 -11.92 11.68
CA GLY A 133 -14.29 -12.58 12.11
C GLY A 133 -15.44 -11.66 12.49
N THR A 134 -15.31 -10.34 12.31
CA THR A 134 -16.43 -9.40 12.39
C THR A 134 -16.95 -9.02 11.00
N ASP A 135 -18.14 -8.46 10.94
CA ASP A 135 -18.79 -7.99 9.70
C ASP A 135 -18.42 -6.52 9.35
N GLY A 136 -17.46 -5.92 10.09
CA GLY A 136 -17.05 -4.53 9.90
C GLY A 136 -18.06 -3.48 10.38
N SER A 137 -19.19 -3.87 10.98
CA SER A 137 -20.21 -2.94 11.49
C SER A 137 -19.74 -2.08 12.67
N GLY A 138 -18.65 -2.48 13.33
CA GLY A 138 -18.02 -1.76 14.44
C GLY A 138 -17.23 -0.51 14.05
N GLY A 139 -17.07 -0.23 12.75
CA GLY A 139 -16.25 0.87 12.24
C GLY A 139 -14.77 0.50 12.10
N ASP A 140 -13.91 1.51 11.94
CA ASP A 140 -12.47 1.32 11.81
C ASP A 140 -11.81 1.03 13.18
N GLU A 141 -11.32 -0.18 13.35
CA GLU A 141 -10.66 -0.68 14.56
C GLU A 141 -9.12 -0.62 14.47
N PHE A 142 -8.55 -0.09 13.38
CA PHE A 142 -7.10 -0.08 13.14
C PHE A 142 -6.30 0.46 14.33
N LEU A 143 -6.70 1.62 14.85
CA LEU A 143 -6.02 2.27 15.96
C LEU A 143 -6.06 1.42 17.24
N GLN A 144 -7.21 0.81 17.53
CA GLN A 144 -7.39 -0.03 18.72
C GLN A 144 -6.53 -1.30 18.64
N LEU A 145 -6.48 -1.93 17.46
CA LEU A 145 -5.64 -3.09 17.21
C LEU A 145 -4.15 -2.78 17.46
N LEU A 146 -3.67 -1.61 17.03
CA LEU A 146 -2.29 -1.21 17.27
C LEU A 146 -1.99 -0.93 18.75
N LEU A 147 -2.92 -0.31 19.47
CA LEU A 147 -2.80 -0.10 20.92
C LEU A 147 -2.69 -1.43 21.67
N GLU A 148 -3.48 -2.44 21.27
CA GLU A 148 -3.41 -3.80 21.82
C GLU A 148 -2.07 -4.49 21.54
N GLN A 149 -1.44 -4.19 20.39
CA GLN A 149 -0.10 -4.66 20.04
C GLN A 149 1.04 -3.88 20.72
N GLY A 150 0.70 -2.86 21.53
CA GLY A 150 1.64 -2.11 22.35
C GLY A 150 2.14 -0.79 21.75
N PHE A 151 1.64 -0.39 20.57
CA PHE A 151 1.88 0.97 20.09
C PHE A 151 1.33 1.99 21.10
N ARG A 152 1.95 3.17 21.17
CA ARG A 152 1.57 4.21 22.13
C ARG A 152 0.94 5.41 21.41
N PRO A 153 -0.07 6.07 21.99
CA PRO A 153 -0.54 7.35 21.47
C PRO A 153 0.61 8.34 21.33
N ALA A 154 0.63 9.08 20.23
CA ALA A 154 1.68 10.05 19.91
C ALA A 154 1.10 11.48 19.85
N PRO A 155 0.76 12.10 21.00
CA PRO A 155 0.15 13.43 21.03
C PRO A 155 1.16 14.56 20.74
N ASP A 156 2.46 14.27 20.77
CA ASP A 156 3.54 15.22 20.53
C ASP A 156 4.58 14.60 19.58
N MET A 157 4.71 15.20 18.39
CA MET A 157 5.65 14.76 17.35
C MET A 157 7.12 15.06 17.68
N ASN A 158 7.39 15.90 18.69
CA ASN A 158 8.75 16.19 19.12
C ASN A 158 9.25 15.24 20.20
N ARG A 159 8.43 14.30 20.67
CA ARG A 159 8.82 13.32 21.67
C ARG A 159 9.18 11.99 21.02
N LEU A 160 10.34 11.45 21.39
CA LEU A 160 10.76 10.14 20.92
C LEU A 160 9.81 9.03 21.44
N PRO A 161 9.22 8.19 20.55
CA PRO A 161 8.41 7.05 20.95
C PRO A 161 9.23 5.98 21.70
N GLU A 162 8.55 5.22 22.55
CA GLU A 162 9.17 4.07 23.23
C GLU A 162 9.47 2.94 22.24
N VAL A 163 10.52 2.15 22.55
CA VAL A 163 10.86 0.97 21.76
C VAL A 163 9.79 -0.09 21.97
N LEU A 164 9.22 -0.60 20.88
CA LEU A 164 8.21 -1.65 20.91
C LEU A 164 8.87 -3.05 20.88
N PRO A 165 8.80 -3.84 21.95
CA PRO A 165 9.50 -5.12 22.02
C PRO A 165 9.01 -6.13 20.98
N GLY A 166 9.95 -6.87 20.36
CA GLY A 166 9.64 -7.94 19.41
C GLY A 166 9.30 -7.47 18.00
N TRP A 167 9.04 -6.18 17.81
CA TRP A 167 8.84 -5.57 16.50
C TRP A 167 10.19 -5.14 15.91
N SER A 168 10.30 -5.16 14.58
CA SER A 168 11.51 -4.70 13.89
C SER A 168 11.23 -4.28 12.45
N VAL A 169 12.12 -3.46 11.90
CA VAL A 169 12.10 -3.06 10.48
C VAL A 169 13.19 -3.81 9.73
N LEU A 170 12.80 -4.59 8.73
CA LEU A 170 13.73 -5.33 7.87
C LEU A 170 14.29 -4.42 6.78
N LEU A 171 15.56 -4.05 6.94
CA LEU A 171 16.33 -3.30 5.97
C LEU A 171 17.50 -4.16 5.51
N ALA A 172 17.56 -4.46 4.22
CA ALA A 172 18.64 -5.26 3.66
C ALA A 172 19.12 -4.65 2.34
N VAL A 173 20.45 -4.56 2.20
CA VAL A 173 21.11 -3.95 1.02
C VAL A 173 20.61 -2.52 0.77
N GLY A 174 20.38 -1.76 1.84
CA GLY A 174 19.91 -0.36 1.78
C GLY A 174 18.47 -0.17 1.29
N ARG A 175 17.67 -1.24 1.20
CA ARG A 175 16.26 -1.20 0.79
C ARG A 175 15.37 -1.68 1.92
N LEU A 176 14.15 -1.12 1.99
CA LEU A 176 13.13 -1.51 2.95
C LEU A 176 12.33 -2.71 2.43
N HIS A 177 12.25 -3.79 3.21
CA HIS A 177 11.58 -5.03 2.81
C HIS A 177 10.30 -5.30 3.59
N ALA A 178 10.32 -5.12 4.92
CA ALA A 178 9.20 -5.50 5.77
C ALA A 178 9.19 -4.76 7.11
N VAL A 179 8.02 -4.73 7.74
CA VAL A 179 7.85 -4.50 9.18
C VAL A 179 7.45 -5.82 9.78
N LEU A 180 8.25 -6.30 10.73
CA LEU A 180 8.08 -7.60 11.37
C LEU A 180 7.44 -7.42 12.74
N GLN A 181 6.45 -8.25 13.03
CA GLN A 181 5.80 -8.34 14.33
C GLN A 181 6.25 -9.62 15.06
N PRO A 182 6.22 -9.62 16.41
CA PRO A 182 6.50 -10.81 17.18
C PRO A 182 5.45 -11.90 16.87
N SER A 183 5.89 -13.15 16.80
CA SER A 183 4.95 -14.26 16.67
C SER A 183 4.26 -14.56 18.01
N ALA A 184 3.00 -14.95 17.97
CA ALA A 184 2.17 -15.23 19.15
C ALA A 184 2.69 -16.37 20.07
N GLY A 185 3.75 -17.09 19.67
CA GLY A 185 4.33 -18.21 20.40
C GLY A 185 5.86 -18.18 20.57
N GLY A 186 6.50 -17.03 20.37
CA GLY A 186 7.97 -16.91 20.50
C GLY A 186 8.78 -17.59 19.39
N GLY A 187 8.13 -17.97 18.30
CA GLY A 187 8.78 -18.38 17.04
C GLY A 187 9.30 -17.18 16.24
N ASN A 188 9.77 -17.46 15.02
CA ASN A 188 10.33 -16.42 14.15
C ASN A 188 9.34 -15.26 13.92
N PRO A 189 9.82 -14.00 13.89
CA PRO A 189 8.99 -12.86 13.53
C PRO A 189 8.28 -13.08 12.20
N VAL A 190 7.03 -12.62 12.11
CA VAL A 190 6.23 -12.70 10.88
C VAL A 190 6.07 -11.30 10.30
N ALA A 191 5.93 -11.19 8.99
CA ALA A 191 5.69 -9.89 8.37
C ALA A 191 4.30 -9.38 8.77
N TRP A 192 4.26 -8.23 9.44
CA TRP A 192 3.04 -7.44 9.59
C TRP A 192 2.75 -6.67 8.31
N TRP A 193 3.80 -6.15 7.69
CA TRP A 193 3.79 -5.60 6.35
C TRP A 193 5.01 -6.08 5.58
N GLN A 194 4.84 -6.33 4.27
CA GLN A 194 5.92 -6.70 3.37
C GLN A 194 5.77 -5.96 2.04
N ALA A 195 6.87 -5.37 1.58
CA ALA A 195 6.94 -4.77 0.26
C ALA A 195 6.87 -5.86 -0.82
N HIS A 196 6.03 -5.67 -1.83
CA HIS A 196 6.01 -6.56 -3.00
C HIS A 196 7.37 -6.55 -3.72
N GLN A 197 8.00 -5.38 -3.79
CA GLN A 197 9.40 -5.20 -4.17
C GLN A 197 10.12 -4.32 -3.14
N PRO A 198 11.40 -4.61 -2.80
CA PRO A 198 12.12 -3.82 -1.81
C PRO A 198 12.17 -2.33 -2.17
N LEU A 199 11.67 -1.48 -1.29
CA LEU A 199 11.53 -0.04 -1.53
C LEU A 199 12.87 0.67 -1.39
N GLN A 200 13.17 1.56 -2.33
CA GLN A 200 14.29 2.47 -2.21
C GLN A 200 13.97 3.54 -1.15
N VAL A 201 14.93 3.79 -0.28
CA VAL A 201 14.89 4.88 0.68
C VAL A 201 15.94 5.93 0.32
N THR A 202 15.67 7.19 0.65
CA THR A 202 16.58 8.29 0.35
C THR A 202 17.92 8.12 1.07
N GLU A 203 18.97 8.77 0.57
CA GLU A 203 20.29 8.75 1.24
C GLU A 203 20.20 9.33 2.66
N GLY A 204 19.42 10.42 2.84
CA GLY A 204 19.19 11.01 4.16
C GLY A 204 18.53 10.04 5.14
N TRP A 205 17.54 9.27 4.68
CA TRP A 205 16.90 8.24 5.48
C TRP A 205 17.88 7.13 5.88
N ARG A 206 18.71 6.65 4.93
CA ARG A 206 19.75 5.63 5.21
C ARG A 206 20.80 6.13 6.20
N ALA A 207 21.28 7.36 6.03
CA ALA A 207 22.22 7.99 6.94
C ALA A 207 21.65 8.10 8.36
N ALA A 208 20.39 8.52 8.48
CA ALA A 208 19.70 8.62 9.76
C ALA A 208 19.53 7.25 10.43
N VAL A 209 19.13 6.22 9.67
CA VAL A 209 19.04 4.82 10.16
C VAL A 209 20.39 4.30 10.64
N ASN A 210 21.46 4.54 9.89
CA ASN A 210 22.79 4.05 10.25
C ASN A 210 23.29 4.71 11.55
N LYS A 211 22.89 5.97 11.80
CA LYS A 211 23.18 6.69 13.04
C LYS A 211 22.33 6.20 14.21
N SER A 212 21.02 6.03 14.02
CA SER A 212 20.07 5.74 15.11
C SER A 212 19.95 4.25 15.44
N GLN A 213 20.22 3.37 14.47
CA GLN A 213 19.91 1.93 14.52
C GLN A 213 18.43 1.63 14.83
N GLN A 214 17.55 2.60 14.59
CA GLN A 214 16.13 2.55 14.91
C GLN A 214 15.31 3.34 13.90
N VAL A 215 14.12 2.84 13.60
CA VAL A 215 13.13 3.48 12.75
C VAL A 215 11.90 3.83 13.59
N LEU A 216 11.39 5.04 13.42
CA LEU A 216 10.13 5.45 14.03
C LEU A 216 8.98 5.02 13.13
N VAL A 217 7.99 4.33 13.69
CA VAL A 217 6.80 3.93 12.95
C VAL A 217 5.62 4.69 13.53
N PHE A 218 5.01 5.52 12.69
CA PHE A 218 3.77 6.23 12.98
C PHE A 218 2.64 5.54 12.22
N ALA A 219 1.47 5.42 12.84
CA ALA A 219 0.33 4.80 12.20
C ALA A 219 -0.97 5.54 12.54
N ALA A 220 -1.84 5.64 11.53
CA ALA A 220 -3.14 6.32 11.64
C ALA A 220 -4.21 5.59 10.79
N PRO A 221 -5.50 5.77 11.10
CA PRO A 221 -6.61 5.21 10.32
C PRO A 221 -6.62 5.65 8.86
N ALA A 222 -7.33 4.91 8.01
CA ALA A 222 -7.46 5.21 6.59
C ALA A 222 -8.02 6.63 6.36
N GLY A 223 -7.45 7.36 5.40
CA GLY A 223 -7.80 8.73 5.05
C GLY A 223 -7.26 9.79 6.00
N THR A 224 -6.42 9.44 6.98
CA THR A 224 -5.93 10.40 7.99
C THR A 224 -4.72 11.19 7.50
N ILE A 225 -3.71 10.52 6.93
CA ILE A 225 -2.46 11.15 6.49
C ILE A 225 -2.50 11.40 4.99
N GLY A 226 -2.89 10.38 4.22
CA GLY A 226 -2.91 10.42 2.76
C GLY A 226 -1.51 10.46 2.14
N GLN A 227 -1.48 10.66 0.83
CA GLN A 227 -0.24 10.83 0.08
C GLN A 227 0.32 12.24 0.28
N GLN A 228 1.57 12.33 0.76
CA GLN A 228 2.21 13.60 1.05
C GLN A 228 3.42 13.80 0.10
N PRO A 229 3.39 14.78 -0.81
CA PRO A 229 4.42 14.94 -1.83
C PRO A 229 5.72 15.54 -1.29
N ARG A 230 5.71 16.09 -0.07
CA ARG A 230 6.82 16.78 0.57
C ARG A 230 6.88 16.46 2.06
N GLU A 231 8.08 16.49 2.65
CA GLU A 231 8.31 16.15 4.05
C GLU A 231 7.67 17.15 5.03
N ASP A 232 7.61 18.43 4.67
CA ASP A 232 6.91 19.47 5.46
C ASP A 232 5.41 19.18 5.57
N LEU A 233 4.78 18.79 4.46
CA LEU A 233 3.36 18.42 4.45
C LEU A 233 3.09 17.11 5.21
N LEU A 234 4.02 16.15 5.13
CA LEU A 234 3.94 14.93 5.94
C LEU A 234 3.98 15.25 7.43
N ARG A 235 4.87 16.17 7.83
CA ARG A 235 4.98 16.63 9.21
C ARG A 235 3.68 17.28 9.69
N ASP A 236 3.11 18.19 8.91
CA ASP A 236 1.84 18.86 9.24
C ASP A 236 0.68 17.86 9.37
N ALA A 237 0.61 16.86 8.49
CA ALA A 237 -0.42 15.82 8.54
C ALA A 237 -0.30 14.95 9.80
N LEU A 238 0.93 14.56 10.18
CA LEU A 238 1.19 13.83 11.41
C LEU A 238 0.84 14.66 12.65
N GLU A 239 1.20 15.94 12.69
CA GLU A 239 0.82 16.84 13.80
C GLU A 239 -0.70 16.98 13.92
N LYS A 240 -1.41 17.11 12.80
CA LYS A 240 -2.88 17.14 12.79
C LYS A 240 -3.48 15.83 13.32
N ALA A 241 -2.93 14.68 12.93
CA ALA A 241 -3.37 13.38 13.44
C ALA A 241 -3.11 13.22 14.95
N ALA A 242 -1.94 13.70 15.42
CA ALA A 242 -1.58 13.72 16.83
C ALA A 242 -2.55 14.57 17.66
N VAL A 243 -2.84 15.79 17.22
CA VAL A 243 -3.80 16.70 17.88
C VAL A 243 -5.20 16.10 17.94
N ASN A 244 -5.61 15.38 16.89
CA ASN A 244 -6.90 14.70 16.83
C ASN A 244 -6.93 13.38 17.63
N GLY A 245 -5.81 12.97 18.24
CA GLY A 245 -5.72 11.73 19.02
C GLY A 245 -5.82 10.45 18.20
N VAL A 246 -5.59 10.52 16.88
CA VAL A 246 -5.70 9.40 15.94
C VAL A 246 -4.33 8.95 15.41
N LEU A 247 -3.27 9.26 16.15
CA LEU A 247 -1.90 8.86 15.83
C LEU A 247 -1.32 8.00 16.95
N VAL A 248 -0.77 6.86 16.57
CA VAL A 248 0.09 6.05 17.44
C VAL A 248 1.50 5.95 16.86
N ALA A 249 2.47 5.72 17.73
CA ALA A 249 3.85 5.56 17.34
C ALA A 249 4.59 4.50 18.16
N ALA A 250 5.67 4.00 17.59
CA ALA A 250 6.65 3.14 18.22
C ALA A 250 8.02 3.35 17.61
N ALA A 251 9.08 3.15 18.40
CA ALA A 251 10.43 2.99 17.87
C ALA A 251 10.70 1.49 17.64
N MET A 252 11.24 1.14 16.48
CA MET A 252 11.54 -0.24 16.12
C MET A 252 13.03 -0.41 15.79
N PRO A 253 13.72 -1.44 16.33
CA PRO A 253 15.08 -1.77 15.90
C PRO A 253 15.09 -2.30 14.46
N LEU A 254 16.29 -2.32 13.87
CA LEU A 254 16.50 -2.95 12.58
C LEU A 254 16.62 -4.47 12.71
N ALA A 255 16.17 -5.18 11.68
CA ALA A 255 16.45 -6.59 11.44
C ALA A 255 17.24 -6.73 10.13
N GLY A 256 18.13 -7.73 10.05
CA GLY A 256 18.84 -8.10 8.82
C GLY A 256 20.06 -7.25 8.46
N THR A 257 20.60 -6.49 9.43
CA THR A 257 21.86 -5.73 9.32
C THR A 257 23.08 -6.56 9.63
#